data_AF-A0A0A9VTS0-F1
#
_entry.id   AF-A0A0A9VTS0-F1
#
_cell.length_a   1.000
_cell.length_b   1.000
_cell.length_c   1.000
_cell.angle_alpha   90.00
_cell.angle_beta   90.00
_cell.angle_gamma   90.00
#
_symmetry.space_group_name_H-M   'P 1'
#
loop_
_entity.id
_entity.type
_entity.pdbx_description
1 polymer ?
#
loop_
_entity_poly.entity_id
_entity_poly.type
_entity_poly.pdbx_seq_one_letter_code
_entity_poly.pdbx_strand_id
1 'polypeptide(L)'
;MINVDFTSLIRSLASQVKMLEQLKFFSEDELQGIKSHRKYYERTLSRDSTTCEDVLDYLRYELDLLAIVREKKVDESLLKKKNTVTYCAGNFLNKLFSILTGHFPKEIQLWFLYVKFCQGMKDTITLLNVIENFVKVHRDKPCVFQIASRCAREDLRNVDKARDYIASGIRIHMESCELYKEAFFLELDLAKEKYAILTQGDQVPKIEEPLTKTIEFVYDAARLKIHNVDFFLDLFHSVRGLPFVKDLENRIQEDLQELFPREETMWDTLAKIKLEQLKVPTNQPNFRNIIEEVVGMYKTALEKHLNTPTMWSMYIDRVLEIYNDSSVDLSKFKKNCVLMAFTAAYHKNHLNEKHYLIWAELQKDEERKLQLLRKGAAKLHSSVPLWTKMITTRLAMNNEDDAWRVFEDSVVNFRNDKSASLSLWKLMLRYYQCVRPDKVSWCFEQGIKSSCVSPEMKPMYLEWTTLTRGILAGRKLYSEISCSRPYSAALHEKMIELENYQVKLNIKSLRQAHALLTEHFGTNDVAVWMKWINFENNVTKSRKNVLRIKDRAMKCLQPALIDEFSSEVRFFEISCLTAAKARPDVQKFNKSSCEVGNKRKVSSTKNDGNKRKKLRH
;
A
#
# COMPACT_ATOMS: atom_id res chain seq x y z
N MET A 1 -3.18 50.69 -2.59
CA MET A 1 -3.94 49.98 -1.54
C MET A 1 -5.41 50.19 -1.84
N ILE A 2 -6.10 49.17 -2.34
CA ILE A 2 -7.55 49.22 -2.52
C ILE A 2 -8.13 49.16 -1.10
N ASN A 3 -8.82 50.22 -0.70
CA ASN A 3 -9.48 50.28 0.61
C ASN A 3 -10.55 49.19 0.64
N VAL A 4 -10.26 48.07 1.29
CA VAL A 4 -11.14 46.90 1.28
C VAL A 4 -12.32 47.20 2.20
N ASP A 5 -13.51 47.22 1.62
CA ASP A 5 -14.74 47.70 2.27
C ASP A 5 -15.36 46.65 3.20
N PHE A 6 -14.60 46.21 4.20
CA PHE A 6 -15.13 45.40 5.32
C PHE A 6 -16.26 46.15 6.05
N THR A 7 -16.25 47.48 6.02
CA THR A 7 -17.31 48.34 6.55
C THR A 7 -18.68 48.05 5.92
N SER A 8 -18.74 47.82 4.62
CA SER A 8 -19.97 47.46 3.90
C SER A 8 -20.41 46.01 4.13
N LEU A 9 -19.47 45.11 4.42
CA LEU A 9 -19.78 43.75 4.89
C LEU A 9 -20.42 43.78 6.27
N ILE A 10 -19.84 44.55 7.20
CA ILE A 10 -20.34 44.72 8.57
C ILE A 10 -21.74 45.33 8.56
N ARG A 11 -21.99 46.36 7.73
CA ARG A 11 -23.34 46.93 7.55
C ARG A 11 -24.35 45.89 7.05
N SER A 12 -23.93 45.05 6.10
CA SER A 12 -24.76 43.96 5.58
C SER A 12 -25.09 42.94 6.67
N LEU A 13 -24.10 42.58 7.51
CA LEU A 13 -24.27 41.64 8.63
C LEU A 13 -25.33 42.12 9.62
N ALA A 14 -25.28 43.40 10.01
CA ALA A 14 -26.24 44.00 10.92
C ALA A 14 -27.68 43.98 10.35
N SER A 15 -27.83 44.25 9.05
CA SER A 15 -29.13 44.17 8.37
C SER A 15 -29.69 42.74 8.37
N GLN A 16 -28.83 41.73 8.20
CA GLN A 16 -29.26 40.34 8.17
C GLN A 16 -29.67 39.82 9.53
N VAL A 17 -28.94 40.18 10.59
CA VAL A 17 -29.32 39.80 11.96
C VAL A 17 -30.73 40.31 12.29
N LYS A 18 -31.04 41.57 11.95
CA LYS A 18 -32.38 42.15 12.13
C LYS A 18 -33.45 41.40 11.34
N MET A 19 -33.14 40.99 10.11
CA MET A 19 -34.07 40.20 9.30
C MET A 19 -34.30 38.80 9.90
N LEU A 20 -33.26 38.14 10.39
CA LEU A 20 -33.36 36.82 11.04
C LEU A 20 -34.22 36.88 12.31
N GLU A 21 -34.11 37.97 13.09
CA GLU A 21 -34.97 38.25 14.25
C GLU A 21 -36.45 38.38 13.84
N GLN A 22 -36.74 39.11 12.75
CA GLN A 22 -38.11 39.34 12.27
C GLN A 22 -38.76 38.09 11.70
N LEU A 23 -38.00 37.25 11.00
CA LEU A 23 -38.53 36.04 10.36
C LEU A 23 -38.88 34.93 11.37
N LYS A 24 -38.29 34.96 12.58
CA LYS A 24 -38.46 33.94 13.64
C LYS A 24 -38.28 32.51 13.11
N PHE A 25 -37.26 32.32 12.27
CA PHE A 25 -36.95 31.02 11.65
C PHE A 25 -36.03 30.13 12.51
N PHE A 26 -35.18 30.77 13.32
CA PHE A 26 -34.29 30.11 14.28
C PHE A 26 -34.91 30.17 15.69
N SER A 27 -34.55 29.22 16.56
CA SER A 27 -34.86 29.33 17.99
C SER A 27 -34.11 30.50 18.62
N GLU A 28 -34.54 30.96 19.80
CA GLU A 28 -33.84 32.04 20.49
C GLU A 28 -32.39 31.68 20.82
N ASP A 29 -32.15 30.43 21.22
CA ASP A 29 -30.80 29.91 21.51
C ASP A 29 -29.92 29.83 20.24
N GLU A 30 -30.46 29.33 19.13
CA GLU A 30 -29.77 29.28 17.82
C GLU A 30 -29.42 30.69 17.34
N LEU A 31 -30.37 31.62 17.44
CA LEU A 31 -30.19 33.00 17.01
C LEU A 31 -29.15 33.72 17.87
N GLN A 32 -29.12 33.46 19.18
CA GLN A 32 -28.12 34.02 20.08
C GLN A 32 -26.71 33.46 19.80
N GLY A 33 -26.62 32.18 19.46
CA GLY A 33 -25.38 31.55 18.99
C GLY A 33 -24.85 32.21 17.70
N ILE A 34 -25.74 32.43 16.72
CA ILE A 34 -25.40 33.08 15.44
C ILE A 34 -24.94 34.52 15.66
N LYS A 35 -25.65 35.30 16.48
CA LYS A 35 -25.26 36.68 16.82
C LYS A 35 -23.89 36.75 17.49
N SER A 36 -23.62 35.83 18.41
CA SER A 36 -22.35 35.79 19.15
C SER A 36 -21.17 35.50 18.23
N HIS A 37 -21.31 34.51 17.34
CA HIS A 37 -20.28 34.19 16.33
C HIS A 37 -20.07 35.34 15.34
N ARG A 38 -21.15 35.91 14.78
CA ARG A 38 -21.06 37.05 13.85
C ARG A 38 -20.41 38.27 14.48
N LYS A 39 -20.68 38.57 15.75
CA LYS A 39 -20.05 39.67 16.51
C LYS A 39 -18.57 39.40 16.82
N TYR A 40 -18.19 38.15 17.06
CA TYR A 40 -16.80 37.76 17.19
C TYR A 40 -16.04 38.04 15.89
N TYR A 41 -16.56 37.59 14.75
CA TYR A 41 -15.91 37.82 13.46
C TYR A 41 -15.96 39.27 12.99
N GLU A 42 -16.99 40.04 13.33
CA GLU A 42 -17.01 41.49 13.11
C GLU A 42 -15.80 42.17 13.79
N ARG A 43 -15.49 41.77 15.03
CA ARG A 43 -14.31 42.29 15.75
C ARG A 43 -13.01 41.82 15.13
N THR A 44 -12.94 40.57 14.70
CA THR A 44 -11.74 40.01 14.06
C THR A 44 -11.46 40.69 12.72
N LEU A 45 -12.47 40.84 11.87
CA LEU A 45 -12.39 41.49 10.56
C LEU A 45 -12.14 43.02 10.65
N SER A 46 -12.46 43.64 11.79
CA SER A 46 -12.18 45.05 12.04
C SER A 46 -10.73 45.33 12.48
N ARG A 47 -9.89 44.29 12.58
CA ARG A 47 -8.47 44.44 12.95
C ARG A 47 -7.64 44.76 11.72
N ASP A 48 -6.68 45.68 11.87
CA ASP A 48 -5.73 46.05 10.81
C ASP A 48 -4.83 44.87 10.37
N SER A 49 -4.71 43.82 11.19
CA SER A 49 -3.86 42.64 10.96
C SER A 49 -4.64 41.36 10.65
N THR A 50 -5.85 41.47 10.07
CA THR A 50 -6.68 40.30 9.76
C THR A 50 -5.95 39.34 8.80
N THR A 51 -5.81 38.07 9.18
CA THR A 51 -5.12 37.07 8.35
C THR A 51 -6.10 36.39 7.38
N CYS A 52 -5.55 35.74 6.35
CA CYS A 52 -6.35 34.92 5.42
C CYS A 52 -7.03 33.75 6.16
N GLU A 53 -6.37 33.18 7.17
CA GLU A 53 -6.91 32.06 7.96
C GLU A 53 -8.13 32.49 8.78
N ASP A 54 -8.08 33.64 9.46
CA ASP A 54 -9.20 34.21 10.23
C ASP A 54 -10.46 34.38 9.35
N VAL A 55 -10.23 34.79 8.11
CA VAL A 55 -11.27 35.02 7.10
C VAL A 55 -11.83 33.71 6.54
N LEU A 56 -10.98 32.72 6.28
CA LEU A 56 -11.39 31.40 5.82
C LEU A 56 -12.21 30.66 6.89
N ASP A 57 -11.85 30.81 8.17
CA ASP A 57 -12.61 30.27 9.29
C ASP A 57 -14.01 30.88 9.38
N TYR A 58 -14.12 32.19 9.17
CA TYR A 58 -15.41 32.85 9.09
C TYR A 58 -16.23 32.37 7.89
N LEU A 59 -15.60 32.26 6.73
CA LEU A 59 -16.24 31.78 5.51
C LEU A 59 -16.79 30.36 5.69
N ARG A 60 -16.01 29.46 6.31
CA ARG A 60 -16.44 28.10 6.64
C ARG A 60 -17.69 28.11 7.51
N TYR A 61 -17.68 28.89 8.60
CA TYR A 61 -18.84 29.02 9.48
C TYR A 61 -20.10 29.48 8.73
N GLU A 62 -20.01 30.48 7.86
CA GLU A 62 -21.16 30.98 7.11
C GLU A 62 -21.64 29.98 6.03
N LEU A 63 -20.73 29.22 5.41
CA LEU A 63 -21.09 28.12 4.50
C LEU A 63 -21.81 26.98 5.23
N ASP A 64 -21.31 26.58 6.40
CA ASP A 64 -21.93 25.56 7.25
C ASP A 64 -23.33 26.00 7.70
N LEU A 65 -23.48 27.27 8.10
CA LEU A 65 -24.77 27.85 8.44
C LEU A 65 -25.75 27.79 7.25
N LEU A 66 -25.30 28.14 6.04
CA LEU A 66 -26.13 28.03 4.83
C LEU A 66 -26.55 26.58 4.55
N ALA A 67 -25.64 25.62 4.73
CA ALA A 67 -25.92 24.20 4.54
C ALA A 67 -26.99 23.70 5.53
N ILE A 68 -26.83 24.03 6.82
CA ILE A 68 -27.81 23.69 7.87
C ILE A 68 -29.19 24.26 7.53
N VAL A 69 -29.27 25.52 7.08
CA VAL A 69 -30.53 26.15 6.70
C VAL A 69 -31.18 25.43 5.51
N ARG A 70 -30.39 25.04 4.51
CA ARG A 70 -30.88 24.31 3.32
C ARG A 70 -31.39 22.91 3.67
N GLU A 71 -30.75 22.21 4.60
CA GLU A 71 -31.11 20.84 4.99
C GLU A 71 -32.27 20.77 5.99
N LYS A 72 -32.52 21.83 6.77
CA LYS A 72 -33.60 21.89 7.76
C LYS A 72 -34.97 21.60 7.11
N LYS A 73 -35.58 20.46 7.43
CA LYS A 73 -36.95 20.13 6.99
C LYS A 73 -37.94 21.04 7.70
N VAL A 74 -38.81 21.68 6.94
CA VAL A 74 -39.81 22.64 7.46
C VAL A 74 -41.14 22.42 6.78
N ASP A 75 -42.20 22.68 7.53
CA ASP A 75 -43.58 22.66 7.05
C ASP A 75 -43.82 23.74 5.99
N GLU A 76 -44.91 23.58 5.23
CA GLU A 76 -45.25 24.44 4.09
C GLU A 76 -45.40 25.93 4.47
N SER A 77 -45.79 26.22 5.71
CA SER A 77 -45.90 27.58 6.27
C SER A 77 -44.54 28.26 6.51
N LEU A 78 -43.50 27.49 6.81
CA LEU A 78 -42.14 27.98 7.08
C LEU A 78 -41.24 27.91 5.84
N LEU A 79 -41.66 27.22 4.78
CA LEU A 79 -40.90 27.09 3.54
C LEU A 79 -40.61 28.46 2.88
N LYS A 80 -41.59 29.37 2.85
CA LYS A 80 -41.39 30.73 2.32
C LYS A 80 -40.30 31.48 3.10
N LYS A 81 -40.31 31.36 4.43
CA LYS A 81 -39.31 31.99 5.30
C LYS A 81 -37.92 31.38 5.10
N LYS A 82 -37.84 30.04 5.01
CA LYS A 82 -36.59 29.32 4.69
C LYS A 82 -35.99 29.80 3.37
N ASN A 83 -36.79 29.95 2.33
CA ASN A 83 -36.32 30.43 1.03
C ASN A 83 -35.77 31.86 1.10
N THR A 84 -36.46 32.76 1.83
CA THR A 84 -35.96 34.12 2.07
C THR A 84 -34.64 34.14 2.83
N VAL A 85 -34.51 33.35 3.91
CA VAL A 85 -33.27 33.23 4.69
C VAL A 85 -32.13 32.70 3.82
N THR A 86 -32.39 31.64 3.05
CA THR A 86 -31.41 31.01 2.16
C THR A 86 -30.94 31.99 1.09
N TYR A 87 -31.85 32.75 0.49
CA TYR A 87 -31.52 33.77 -0.51
C TYR A 87 -30.65 34.88 0.08
N CYS A 88 -31.00 35.40 1.26
CA CYS A 88 -30.24 36.46 1.90
C CYS A 88 -28.84 36.00 2.35
N ALA A 89 -28.74 34.80 2.91
CA ALA A 89 -27.46 34.20 3.26
C ALA A 89 -26.59 33.95 2.00
N GLY A 90 -27.19 33.52 0.89
CA GLY A 90 -26.51 33.40 -0.40
C GLY A 90 -25.95 34.74 -0.90
N ASN A 91 -26.76 35.80 -0.86
CA ASN A 91 -26.31 37.16 -1.25
C ASN A 91 -25.19 37.68 -0.32
N PHE A 92 -25.25 37.36 0.97
CA PHE A 92 -24.18 37.69 1.91
C PHE A 92 -22.88 37.02 1.54
N LEU A 93 -22.91 35.70 1.37
CA LEU A 93 -21.75 34.90 1.02
C LEU A 93 -21.17 35.38 -0.31
N ASN A 94 -22.00 35.70 -1.30
CA ASN A 94 -21.55 36.26 -2.56
C ASN A 94 -20.77 37.58 -2.37
N LYS A 95 -21.31 38.49 -1.55
CA LYS A 95 -20.64 39.76 -1.21
C LYS A 95 -19.35 39.51 -0.42
N LEU A 96 -19.35 38.58 0.52
CA LEU A 96 -18.17 38.17 1.27
C LEU A 96 -17.09 37.67 0.31
N PHE A 97 -17.38 36.66 -0.51
CA PHE A 97 -16.44 36.13 -1.49
C PHE A 97 -15.87 37.21 -2.44
N SER A 98 -16.71 38.14 -2.90
CA SER A 98 -16.25 39.26 -3.74
C SER A 98 -15.24 40.16 -3.01
N ILE A 99 -15.46 40.45 -1.73
CA ILE A 99 -14.53 41.23 -0.90
C ILE A 99 -13.24 40.43 -0.67
N LEU A 100 -13.36 39.14 -0.33
CA LEU A 100 -12.22 38.30 -0.01
C LEU A 100 -11.31 38.09 -1.22
N THR A 101 -11.87 37.84 -2.40
CA THR A 101 -11.11 37.67 -3.64
C THR A 101 -10.46 38.97 -4.11
N GLY A 102 -11.04 40.13 -3.79
CA GLY A 102 -10.41 41.43 -3.98
C GLY A 102 -9.26 41.72 -3.00
N HIS A 103 -9.35 41.24 -1.76
CA HIS A 103 -8.33 41.46 -0.72
C HIS A 103 -7.16 40.47 -0.82
N PHE A 104 -7.45 39.20 -1.11
CA PHE A 104 -6.48 38.13 -1.28
C PHE A 104 -6.50 37.57 -2.72
N PRO A 105 -6.20 38.39 -3.74
CA PRO A 105 -6.35 37.98 -5.13
C PRO A 105 -5.43 36.81 -5.50
N LYS A 106 -4.27 36.68 -4.85
CA LYS A 106 -3.29 35.61 -5.08
C LYS A 106 -3.69 34.24 -4.52
N GLU A 107 -4.68 34.16 -3.64
CA GLU A 107 -5.08 32.90 -3.02
C GLU A 107 -6.03 32.12 -3.93
N ILE A 108 -5.49 31.17 -4.71
CA ILE A 108 -6.27 30.43 -5.73
C ILE A 108 -7.39 29.57 -5.11
N GLN A 109 -7.18 29.04 -3.90
CA GLN A 109 -8.18 28.17 -3.25
C GLN A 109 -9.47 28.92 -2.96
N LEU A 110 -9.37 30.21 -2.61
CA LEU A 110 -10.52 31.07 -2.38
C LEU A 110 -11.36 31.25 -3.64
N TRP A 111 -10.72 31.41 -4.80
CA TRP A 111 -11.42 31.48 -6.09
C TRP A 111 -12.10 30.16 -6.45
N PHE A 112 -11.47 29.01 -6.20
CA PHE A 112 -12.12 27.71 -6.39
C PHE A 112 -13.36 27.53 -5.52
N LEU A 113 -13.29 27.93 -4.24
CA LEU A 113 -14.44 27.93 -3.35
C LEU A 113 -15.54 28.87 -3.86
N TYR A 114 -15.19 30.05 -4.37
CA TYR A 114 -16.16 30.99 -4.90
C TYR A 114 -16.86 30.48 -6.15
N VAL A 115 -16.12 29.90 -7.10
CA VAL A 115 -16.69 29.26 -8.30
C VAL A 115 -17.67 28.15 -7.90
N LYS A 116 -17.25 27.24 -7.01
CA LYS A 116 -18.13 26.16 -6.51
C LYS A 116 -19.38 26.68 -5.81
N PHE A 117 -19.24 27.75 -5.01
CA PHE A 117 -20.38 28.41 -4.38
C PHE A 117 -21.36 28.95 -5.42
N CYS A 118 -20.88 29.66 -6.45
CA CYS A 118 -21.72 30.19 -7.53
C CYS A 118 -22.41 29.08 -8.32
N GLN A 119 -21.73 27.97 -8.63
CA GLN A 119 -22.32 26.78 -9.24
C GLN A 119 -23.47 26.21 -8.38
N GLY A 120 -23.26 26.09 -7.08
CA GLY A 120 -24.28 25.63 -6.13
C GLY A 120 -25.46 26.58 -5.96
N MET A 121 -25.29 27.86 -6.28
CA MET A 121 -26.37 28.86 -6.31
C MET A 121 -27.12 28.88 -7.66
N LYS A 122 -26.54 28.31 -8.73
CA LYS A 122 -27.04 28.37 -10.11
C LYS A 122 -27.18 29.81 -10.64
N ASP A 123 -26.38 30.75 -10.13
CA ASP A 123 -26.33 32.13 -10.63
C ASP A 123 -25.28 32.26 -11.74
N THR A 124 -25.74 32.17 -12.99
CA THR A 124 -24.88 32.18 -14.18
C THR A 124 -24.23 33.55 -14.44
N ILE A 125 -24.89 34.65 -14.07
CA ILE A 125 -24.38 36.01 -14.29
C ILE A 125 -23.20 36.28 -13.35
N THR A 126 -23.39 36.01 -12.05
CA THR A 126 -22.31 36.14 -11.08
C THR A 126 -21.17 35.18 -11.40
N LEU A 127 -21.48 33.92 -11.73
CA LEU A 127 -20.46 32.92 -12.08
C LEU A 127 -19.58 33.39 -13.26
N LEU A 128 -20.18 33.94 -14.32
CA LEU A 128 -19.41 34.45 -15.45
C LEU A 128 -18.45 35.57 -15.04
N ASN A 129 -18.92 36.56 -14.28
CA ASN A 129 -18.08 37.67 -13.80
C ASN A 129 -16.93 37.16 -12.92
N VAL A 130 -17.20 36.18 -12.06
CA VAL A 130 -16.18 35.56 -11.20
C VAL A 130 -15.14 34.85 -12.03
N ILE A 131 -15.54 34.05 -13.03
CA ILE A 131 -14.61 33.34 -13.93
C ILE A 131 -13.76 34.33 -14.73
N GLU A 132 -14.36 35.38 -15.30
CA GLU A 132 -13.63 36.39 -16.07
C GLU A 132 -12.58 37.09 -15.20
N ASN A 133 -12.90 37.41 -13.95
CA ASN A 133 -11.92 37.97 -13.01
C ASN A 133 -10.88 36.94 -12.58
N PHE A 134 -11.29 35.69 -12.36
CA PHE A 134 -10.41 34.61 -11.95
C PHE A 134 -9.31 34.36 -12.99
N VAL A 135 -9.71 34.23 -14.27
CA VAL A 135 -8.80 34.11 -15.41
C VAL A 135 -7.90 35.34 -15.53
N LYS A 136 -8.44 36.55 -15.33
CA LYS A 136 -7.63 37.79 -15.41
C LYS A 136 -6.54 37.85 -14.35
N VAL A 137 -6.82 37.41 -13.12
CA VAL A 137 -5.89 37.46 -11.98
C VAL A 137 -4.88 36.32 -12.02
N HIS A 138 -5.29 35.10 -12.36
CA HIS A 138 -4.46 33.88 -12.34
C HIS A 138 -4.10 33.37 -13.74
N ARG A 139 -3.61 34.27 -14.61
CA ARG A 139 -3.21 33.90 -15.98
C ARG A 139 -2.03 32.95 -16.05
N ASP A 140 -1.21 32.89 -15.00
CA ASP A 140 -0.03 32.03 -14.90
C ASP A 140 -0.37 30.56 -14.62
N LYS A 141 -1.64 30.23 -14.35
CA LYS A 141 -2.06 28.87 -13.98
C LYS A 141 -2.91 28.22 -15.08
N PRO A 142 -2.45 27.12 -15.71
CA PRO A 142 -3.24 26.40 -16.73
C PRO A 142 -4.59 25.88 -16.21
N CYS A 143 -4.64 25.39 -14.97
CA CYS A 143 -5.86 24.81 -14.37
C CYS A 143 -7.03 25.80 -14.27
N VAL A 144 -6.76 27.11 -14.22
CA VAL A 144 -7.78 28.16 -14.19
C VAL A 144 -8.53 28.22 -15.51
N PHE A 145 -7.84 28.07 -16.64
CA PHE A 145 -8.45 28.02 -17.96
C PHE A 145 -9.25 26.74 -18.17
N GLN A 146 -8.81 25.60 -17.62
CA GLN A 146 -9.59 24.35 -17.64
C GLN A 146 -10.92 24.52 -16.91
N ILE A 147 -10.89 25.08 -15.70
CA ILE A 147 -12.10 25.31 -14.90
C ILE A 147 -13.00 26.34 -15.58
N ALA A 148 -12.45 27.42 -16.12
CA ALA A 148 -13.21 28.41 -16.88
C ALA A 148 -13.92 27.79 -18.08
N SER A 149 -13.23 26.93 -18.82
CA SER A 149 -13.80 26.18 -19.95
C SER A 149 -14.94 25.25 -19.52
N ARG A 150 -14.71 24.42 -18.50
CA ARG A 150 -15.74 23.50 -17.98
C ARG A 150 -16.97 24.24 -17.49
N CYS A 151 -16.79 25.31 -16.71
CA CYS A 151 -17.90 26.13 -16.25
C CYS A 151 -18.65 26.79 -17.42
N ALA A 152 -17.93 27.29 -18.42
CA ALA A 152 -18.55 27.87 -19.61
C ALA A 152 -19.41 26.85 -20.37
N ARG A 153 -18.94 25.61 -20.49
CA ARG A 153 -19.66 24.52 -21.15
C ARG A 153 -20.84 24.01 -20.32
N GLU A 154 -20.61 23.61 -19.08
CA GLU A 154 -21.56 22.88 -18.24
C GLU A 154 -22.59 23.82 -17.58
N ASP A 155 -22.13 24.91 -16.98
CA ASP A 155 -22.99 25.82 -16.21
C ASP A 155 -23.58 26.93 -17.08
N LEU A 156 -22.77 27.55 -17.95
CA LEU A 156 -23.21 28.66 -18.80
C LEU A 156 -23.79 28.22 -20.15
N ARG A 157 -23.62 26.94 -20.53
CA ARG A 157 -24.05 26.36 -21.82
C ARG A 157 -23.54 27.14 -23.04
N ASN A 158 -22.32 27.66 -22.94
CA ASN A 158 -21.67 28.45 -23.99
C ASN A 158 -20.37 27.78 -24.43
N VAL A 159 -20.45 27.03 -25.54
CA VAL A 159 -19.33 26.30 -26.13
C VAL A 159 -18.27 27.24 -26.71
N ASP A 160 -18.68 28.37 -27.30
CA ASP A 160 -17.74 29.32 -27.92
C ASP A 160 -16.85 29.96 -26.87
N LYS A 161 -17.42 30.38 -25.72
CA LYS A 161 -16.63 30.84 -24.57
C LYS A 161 -15.71 29.76 -24.02
N ALA A 162 -16.15 28.50 -23.98
CA ALA A 162 -15.30 27.40 -23.54
C ALA A 162 -14.06 27.26 -24.45
N ARG A 163 -14.27 27.28 -25.78
CA ARG A 163 -13.18 27.28 -26.78
C ARG A 163 -12.26 28.49 -26.63
N ASP A 164 -12.81 29.69 -26.41
CA ASP A 164 -12.02 30.90 -26.21
C ASP A 164 -11.11 30.82 -24.97
N TYR A 165 -11.62 30.30 -23.85
CA TYR A 165 -10.81 30.08 -22.64
C TYR A 165 -9.71 29.06 -22.87
N ILE A 166 -9.99 27.95 -23.55
CA ILE A 166 -8.95 26.96 -23.88
C ILE A 166 -7.91 27.56 -24.84
N ALA A 167 -8.34 28.19 -25.93
CA ALA A 167 -7.43 28.77 -26.92
C ALA A 167 -6.56 29.88 -26.31
N SER A 168 -7.13 30.72 -25.44
CA SER A 168 -6.36 31.72 -24.70
C SER A 168 -5.39 31.09 -23.71
N GLY A 169 -5.79 30.02 -23.02
CA GLY A 169 -4.92 29.23 -22.14
C GLY A 169 -3.73 28.61 -22.89
N ILE A 170 -3.98 27.95 -24.03
CA ILE A 170 -2.93 27.29 -24.84
C ILE A 170 -1.94 28.31 -25.41
N ARG A 171 -2.40 29.51 -25.82
CA ARG A 171 -1.52 30.59 -26.27
C ARG A 171 -0.50 31.03 -25.20
N ILE A 172 -0.88 30.95 -23.93
CA ILE A 172 0.00 31.31 -22.80
C ILE A 172 0.82 30.10 -22.35
N HIS A 173 0.21 28.92 -22.29
CA HIS A 173 0.76 27.69 -21.73
C HIS A 173 0.88 26.61 -22.80
N MET A 174 1.77 26.84 -23.78
CA MET A 174 1.90 26.03 -25.00
C MET A 174 2.35 24.58 -24.77
N GLU A 175 2.89 24.25 -23.59
CA GLU A 175 3.38 22.90 -23.26
C GLU A 175 2.46 22.17 -22.25
N SER A 176 1.33 22.78 -21.88
CA SER A 176 0.44 22.24 -20.86
C SER A 176 -0.40 21.08 -21.39
N CYS A 177 0.04 19.85 -21.09
CA CYS A 177 -0.69 18.61 -21.41
C CYS A 177 -2.18 18.69 -21.02
N GLU A 178 -2.45 19.22 -19.83
CA GLU A 178 -3.79 19.34 -19.26
C GLU A 178 -4.74 20.22 -20.08
N LEU A 179 -4.23 21.27 -20.74
CA LEU A 179 -5.05 22.15 -21.57
C LEU A 179 -5.37 21.50 -22.92
N TYR A 180 -4.41 20.79 -23.50
CA TYR A 180 -4.65 20.03 -24.72
C TYR A 180 -5.58 18.85 -24.49
N LYS A 181 -5.52 18.18 -23.33
CA LYS A 181 -6.51 17.16 -22.93
C LYS A 181 -7.90 17.76 -22.86
N GLU A 182 -8.06 18.90 -22.18
CA GLU A 182 -9.34 19.58 -22.08
C GLU A 182 -9.87 20.02 -23.45
N ALA A 183 -9.01 20.55 -24.32
CA ALA A 183 -9.36 20.92 -25.69
C ALA A 183 -9.87 19.72 -26.49
N PHE A 184 -9.16 18.60 -26.40
CA PHE A 184 -9.49 17.37 -27.09
C PHE A 184 -10.81 16.79 -26.60
N PHE A 185 -11.00 16.69 -25.28
CA PHE A 185 -12.22 16.14 -24.69
C PHE A 185 -13.44 17.03 -24.94
N LEU A 186 -13.27 18.36 -24.92
CA LEU A 186 -14.34 19.29 -25.28
C LEU A 186 -14.89 18.98 -26.68
N GLU A 187 -14.01 18.91 -27.69
CA GLU A 187 -14.44 18.64 -29.07
C GLU A 187 -14.96 17.20 -29.24
N LEU A 188 -14.33 16.24 -28.58
CA LEU A 188 -14.74 14.84 -28.62
C LEU A 188 -16.15 14.65 -28.05
N ASP A 189 -16.46 15.27 -26.92
CA ASP A 189 -17.77 15.12 -26.32
C ASP A 189 -18.86 15.84 -27.14
N LEU A 190 -18.56 16.99 -27.73
CA LEU A 190 -19.47 17.65 -28.68
C LEU A 190 -19.77 16.74 -29.88
N ALA A 191 -18.77 16.03 -30.38
CA ALA A 191 -18.95 15.04 -31.44
C ALA A 191 -19.79 13.84 -30.97
N LYS A 192 -19.58 13.34 -29.74
CA LYS A 192 -20.38 12.26 -29.14
C LYS A 192 -21.85 12.66 -28.96
N GLU A 193 -22.11 13.85 -28.43
CA GLU A 193 -23.47 14.38 -28.25
C GLU A 193 -24.20 14.47 -29.59
N LYS A 194 -23.54 15.03 -30.61
CA LYS A 194 -24.10 15.10 -31.97
C LYS A 194 -24.33 13.72 -32.58
N TYR A 195 -23.38 12.79 -32.42
CA TYR A 195 -23.53 11.41 -32.91
C TYR A 195 -24.73 10.71 -32.26
N ALA A 196 -24.93 10.88 -30.96
CA ALA A 196 -26.06 10.30 -30.24
C ALA A 196 -27.41 10.84 -30.75
N ILE A 197 -27.50 12.14 -31.06
CA ILE A 197 -28.70 12.75 -31.63
C ILE A 197 -29.01 12.15 -33.01
N LEU A 198 -28.00 12.05 -33.89
CA LEU A 198 -28.17 11.52 -35.25
C LEU A 198 -28.58 10.05 -35.25
N THR A 199 -28.11 9.26 -34.29
CA THR A 199 -28.41 7.82 -34.19
C THR A 199 -29.85 7.54 -33.74
N GLN A 200 -30.53 8.49 -33.08
CA GLN A 200 -31.92 8.34 -32.66
C GLN A 200 -32.94 8.63 -33.77
N GLY A 201 -32.52 9.22 -34.89
CA GLY A 201 -33.40 9.68 -35.96
C GLY A 201 -33.24 8.90 -37.27
N ASP A 202 -33.23 7.56 -37.27
CA ASP A 202 -33.30 6.63 -38.43
C ASP A 202 -32.48 6.95 -39.70
N GLN A 203 -31.56 7.90 -39.64
CA GLN A 203 -30.66 8.28 -40.72
C GLN A 203 -29.26 7.77 -40.42
N VAL A 204 -28.58 7.24 -41.45
CA VAL A 204 -27.17 6.83 -41.35
C VAL A 204 -26.36 8.01 -40.79
N PRO A 205 -25.73 7.87 -39.61
CA PRO A 205 -25.12 9.01 -38.92
C PRO A 205 -23.85 9.45 -39.66
N LYS A 206 -24.02 10.35 -40.62
CA LYS A 206 -22.92 11.13 -41.20
C LYS A 206 -22.69 12.32 -40.26
N ILE A 207 -21.75 12.19 -39.34
CA ILE A 207 -21.25 13.37 -38.63
C ILE A 207 -20.67 14.32 -39.67
N GLU A 208 -20.98 15.60 -39.54
CA GLU A 208 -20.40 16.62 -40.39
C GLU A 208 -18.85 16.54 -40.28
N GLU A 209 -18.16 16.39 -41.41
CA GLU A 209 -16.69 16.39 -41.52
C GLU A 209 -15.96 17.47 -40.67
N PRO A 210 -16.51 18.69 -40.44
CA PRO A 210 -15.83 19.71 -39.65
C PRO A 210 -15.49 19.30 -38.21
N LEU A 211 -16.32 18.48 -37.55
CA LEU A 211 -16.10 18.13 -36.13
C LEU A 211 -14.95 17.14 -35.94
N THR A 212 -14.87 16.12 -36.79
CA THR A 212 -13.74 15.19 -36.79
C THR A 212 -12.45 15.93 -37.14
N LYS A 213 -12.51 16.86 -38.12
CA LYS A 213 -11.37 17.72 -38.48
C LYS A 213 -10.92 18.64 -37.34
N THR A 214 -11.84 19.16 -36.52
CA THR A 214 -11.45 19.97 -35.35
C THR A 214 -10.75 19.14 -34.27
N ILE A 215 -11.19 17.91 -34.02
CA ILE A 215 -10.53 17.00 -33.08
C ILE A 215 -9.12 16.65 -33.59
N GLU A 216 -9.00 16.32 -34.87
CA GLU A 216 -7.72 16.05 -35.52
C GLU A 216 -6.78 17.26 -35.47
N PHE A 217 -7.30 18.47 -35.70
CA PHE A 217 -6.50 19.70 -35.60
C PHE A 217 -5.96 19.93 -34.19
N VAL A 218 -6.78 19.72 -33.15
CA VAL A 218 -6.33 19.82 -31.75
C VAL A 218 -5.27 18.76 -31.44
N TYR A 219 -5.46 17.54 -31.94
CA TYR A 219 -4.48 16.46 -31.81
C TYR A 219 -3.15 16.80 -32.50
N ASP A 220 -3.19 17.31 -33.73
CA ASP A 220 -2.00 17.71 -34.49
C ASP A 220 -1.24 18.85 -33.80
N ALA A 221 -1.97 19.82 -33.24
CA ALA A 221 -1.38 20.88 -32.44
C ALA A 221 -0.73 20.34 -31.15
N ALA A 222 -1.36 19.36 -30.50
CA ALA A 222 -0.80 18.71 -29.31
C ALA A 222 0.46 17.91 -29.63
N ARG A 223 0.44 17.12 -30.72
CA ARG A 223 1.54 16.26 -31.16
C ARG A 223 2.85 17.03 -31.39
N LEU A 224 2.76 18.27 -31.88
CA LEU A 224 3.93 19.12 -32.12
C LEU A 224 4.58 19.68 -30.85
N LYS A 225 3.86 19.70 -29.72
CA LYS A 225 4.29 20.38 -28.48
C LYS A 225 4.46 19.45 -27.30
N ILE A 226 3.73 18.33 -27.26
CA ILE A 226 3.70 17.41 -26.13
C ILE A 226 4.45 16.12 -26.48
N HIS A 227 5.37 15.74 -25.60
CA HIS A 227 6.15 14.50 -25.70
C HIS A 227 5.98 13.69 -24.41
N ASN A 228 4.77 13.23 -24.12
CA ASN A 228 4.45 12.45 -22.92
C ASN A 228 3.53 11.28 -23.28
N VAL A 229 3.95 10.04 -23.02
CA VAL A 229 3.17 8.83 -23.34
C VAL A 229 1.83 8.77 -22.62
N ASP A 230 1.76 9.13 -21.34
CA ASP A 230 0.52 9.08 -20.56
C ASP A 230 -0.54 10.00 -21.18
N PHE A 231 -0.13 11.14 -21.74
CA PHE A 231 -1.02 12.03 -22.48
C PHE A 231 -1.63 11.33 -23.71
N PHE A 232 -0.81 10.72 -24.56
CA PHE A 232 -1.30 10.04 -25.77
C PHE A 232 -2.13 8.79 -25.43
N LEU A 233 -1.80 8.06 -24.36
CA LEU A 233 -2.58 6.93 -23.87
C LEU A 233 -3.96 7.37 -23.37
N ASP A 234 -4.05 8.48 -22.63
CA ASP A 234 -5.33 9.05 -22.19
C ASP A 234 -6.21 9.43 -23.40
N LEU A 235 -5.62 10.06 -24.43
CA LEU A 235 -6.34 10.38 -25.66
C LEU A 235 -6.81 9.11 -26.37
N PHE A 236 -5.93 8.12 -26.54
CA PHE A 236 -6.26 6.85 -27.19
C PHE A 236 -7.41 6.13 -26.49
N HIS A 237 -7.38 6.05 -25.16
CA HIS A 237 -8.46 5.44 -24.36
C HIS A 237 -9.81 6.14 -24.54
N SER A 238 -9.81 7.46 -24.75
CA SER A 238 -11.05 8.23 -24.90
C SER A 238 -11.73 8.11 -26.27
N VAL A 239 -10.93 7.86 -27.32
CA VAL A 239 -11.37 7.71 -28.72
C VAL A 239 -11.84 6.29 -29.00
N ARG A 240 -11.27 5.31 -28.28
CA ARG A 240 -11.48 3.89 -28.48
C ARG A 240 -12.95 3.49 -28.59
N GLY A 241 -13.27 2.71 -29.61
CA GLY A 241 -14.59 2.10 -29.80
C GLY A 241 -15.66 3.05 -30.36
N LEU A 242 -15.30 4.30 -30.66
CA LEU A 242 -16.20 5.26 -31.30
C LEU A 242 -16.11 5.10 -32.83
N PRO A 243 -17.22 4.78 -33.52
CA PRO A 243 -17.19 4.41 -34.93
C PRO A 243 -16.77 5.56 -35.87
N PHE A 244 -16.89 6.80 -35.42
CA PHE A 244 -16.67 8.00 -36.24
C PHE A 244 -15.28 8.63 -36.13
N VAL A 245 -14.42 8.10 -35.25
CA VAL A 245 -13.03 8.57 -35.03
C VAL A 245 -12.04 7.41 -35.19
N LYS A 246 -12.40 6.36 -35.93
CA LYS A 246 -11.53 5.21 -36.19
C LYS A 246 -10.23 5.58 -36.90
N ASP A 247 -10.30 6.53 -37.83
CA ASP A 247 -9.11 6.99 -38.56
C ASP A 247 -8.12 7.69 -37.60
N LEU A 248 -8.65 8.51 -36.69
CA LEU A 248 -7.87 9.13 -35.62
C LEU A 248 -7.35 8.10 -34.60
N GLU A 249 -8.14 7.09 -34.23
CA GLU A 249 -7.71 5.99 -33.35
C GLU A 249 -6.48 5.28 -33.93
N ASN A 250 -6.53 4.91 -35.21
CA ASN A 250 -5.42 4.28 -35.92
C ASN A 250 -4.20 5.20 -35.98
N ARG A 251 -4.40 6.49 -36.27
CA ARG A 251 -3.33 7.49 -36.33
C ARG A 251 -2.64 7.69 -34.98
N ILE A 252 -3.40 7.79 -33.88
CA ILE A 252 -2.84 7.88 -32.51
C ILE A 252 -2.03 6.62 -32.19
N GLN A 253 -2.50 5.44 -32.61
CA GLN A 253 -1.77 4.19 -32.40
C GLN A 253 -0.44 4.15 -33.17
N GLU A 254 -0.43 4.58 -34.43
CA GLU A 254 0.80 4.69 -35.25
C GLU A 254 1.78 5.69 -34.64
N ASP A 255 1.28 6.86 -34.24
CA ASP A 255 2.09 7.92 -33.62
C ASP A 255 2.67 7.48 -32.27
N LEU A 256 1.92 6.72 -31.45
CA LEU A 256 2.43 6.13 -30.21
C LEU A 256 3.63 5.22 -30.47
N GLN A 257 3.57 4.40 -31.52
CA GLN A 257 4.64 3.47 -31.90
C GLN A 257 5.87 4.20 -32.48
N GLU A 258 5.67 5.26 -33.26
CA GLU A 258 6.74 6.04 -33.88
C GLU A 258 7.45 6.96 -32.88
N LEU A 259 6.68 7.68 -32.04
CA LEU A 259 7.21 8.70 -31.13
C LEU A 259 7.80 8.09 -29.86
N PHE A 260 7.26 6.97 -29.37
CA PHE A 260 7.66 6.38 -28.09
C PHE A 260 8.11 4.91 -28.17
N PRO A 261 8.98 4.53 -29.13
CA PRO A 261 9.36 3.13 -29.33
C PRO A 261 10.10 2.51 -28.14
N ARG A 262 10.70 3.35 -27.29
CA ARG A 262 11.49 2.95 -26.12
C ARG A 262 10.70 2.95 -24.80
N GLU A 263 9.42 3.24 -24.82
CA GLU A 263 8.61 3.24 -23.60
C GLU A 263 7.84 1.93 -23.42
N GLU A 264 8.09 1.28 -22.29
CA GLU A 264 7.61 -0.07 -21.99
C GLU A 264 6.11 -0.13 -21.72
N THR A 265 5.60 0.90 -21.04
CA THR A 265 4.20 1.08 -20.67
C THR A 265 3.28 1.24 -21.89
N MET A 266 3.77 1.89 -22.95
CA MET A 266 3.05 2.04 -24.21
C MET A 266 2.79 0.67 -24.87
N TRP A 267 3.82 -0.15 -25.04
CA TRP A 267 3.66 -1.46 -25.67
C TRP A 267 2.76 -2.41 -24.85
N ASP A 268 2.87 -2.37 -23.51
CA ASP A 268 1.99 -3.16 -22.64
C ASP A 268 0.54 -2.70 -22.70
N THR A 269 0.28 -1.40 -22.73
CA THR A 269 -1.09 -0.86 -22.84
C THR A 269 -1.71 -1.15 -24.20
N LEU A 270 -0.99 -0.99 -25.31
CA LEU A 270 -1.49 -1.39 -26.63
C LEU A 270 -1.82 -2.89 -26.69
N ALA A 271 -0.96 -3.74 -26.10
CA ALA A 271 -1.23 -5.17 -26.00
C ALA A 271 -2.45 -5.49 -25.12
N LYS A 272 -2.61 -4.83 -23.97
CA LYS A 272 -3.82 -4.94 -23.11
C LYS A 272 -5.08 -4.60 -23.90
N ILE A 273 -5.05 -3.50 -24.62
CA ILE A 273 -6.20 -2.98 -25.35
C ILE A 273 -6.62 -3.96 -26.45
N LYS A 274 -5.66 -4.51 -27.21
CA LYS A 274 -5.96 -5.56 -28.18
C LYS A 274 -6.53 -6.83 -27.54
N LEU A 275 -6.08 -7.19 -26.34
CA LEU A 275 -6.63 -8.33 -25.61
C LEU A 275 -8.02 -8.06 -25.02
N GLU A 276 -8.39 -6.82 -24.74
CA GLU A 276 -9.77 -6.49 -24.36
C GLU A 276 -10.75 -6.69 -25.52
N GLN A 277 -10.31 -6.55 -26.78
CA GLN A 277 -11.11 -6.89 -27.96
C GLN A 277 -11.47 -8.39 -28.04
N LEU A 278 -10.75 -9.25 -27.30
CA LEU A 278 -11.06 -10.68 -27.14
C LEU A 278 -12.27 -10.95 -26.27
N LYS A 279 -12.61 -10.03 -25.35
CA LYS A 279 -13.75 -10.19 -24.42
C LYS A 279 -15.10 -9.87 -25.07
N VAL A 280 -15.10 -9.38 -26.31
CA VAL A 280 -16.31 -9.11 -27.08
C VAL A 280 -16.83 -10.43 -27.69
N PRO A 281 -18.06 -10.89 -27.35
CA PRO A 281 -18.59 -12.19 -27.76
C PRO A 281 -18.65 -12.43 -29.28
N THR A 282 -18.63 -11.35 -30.06
CA THR A 282 -18.79 -11.35 -31.53
C THR A 282 -17.54 -11.83 -32.29
N ASN A 283 -16.38 -11.96 -31.65
CA ASN A 283 -15.07 -12.20 -32.31
C ASN A 283 -14.55 -13.65 -32.26
N GLN A 284 -15.41 -14.65 -32.03
CA GLN A 284 -15.00 -16.06 -31.84
C GLN A 284 -14.05 -16.68 -32.90
N PRO A 285 -14.12 -16.38 -34.20
CA PRO A 285 -13.17 -16.96 -35.17
C PRO A 285 -11.78 -16.28 -35.22
N ASN A 286 -11.58 -15.12 -34.57
CA ASN A 286 -10.36 -14.30 -34.70
C ASN A 286 -9.40 -14.37 -33.50
N PHE A 287 -9.70 -15.16 -32.45
CA PHE A 287 -8.85 -15.27 -31.25
C PHE A 287 -7.39 -15.59 -31.56
N ARG A 288 -7.14 -16.48 -32.52
CA ARG A 288 -5.78 -16.88 -32.90
C ARG A 288 -5.01 -15.71 -33.52
N ASN A 289 -5.62 -14.99 -34.46
CA ASN A 289 -4.99 -13.86 -35.16
C ASN A 289 -4.66 -12.73 -34.17
N ILE A 290 -5.57 -12.44 -33.23
CA ILE A 290 -5.35 -11.40 -32.22
C ILE A 290 -4.22 -11.77 -31.26
N ILE A 291 -4.11 -13.04 -30.86
CA ILE A 291 -2.97 -13.51 -30.04
C ILE A 291 -1.66 -13.44 -30.84
N GLU A 292 -1.66 -13.81 -32.12
CA GLU A 292 -0.50 -13.70 -33.00
C GLU A 292 -0.06 -12.25 -33.19
N GLU A 293 -1.00 -11.31 -33.33
CA GLU A 293 -0.71 -9.88 -33.39
C GLU A 293 -0.14 -9.34 -32.09
N VAL A 294 -0.69 -9.72 -30.93
CA VAL A 294 -0.18 -9.30 -29.61
C VAL A 294 1.24 -9.82 -29.39
N VAL A 295 1.47 -11.09 -29.68
CA VAL A 295 2.81 -11.68 -29.65
C VAL A 295 3.74 -11.00 -30.66
N GLY A 296 3.22 -10.64 -31.84
CA GLY A 296 3.94 -9.87 -32.86
C GLY A 296 4.40 -8.51 -32.36
N MET A 297 3.51 -7.73 -31.73
CA MET A 297 3.81 -6.40 -31.18
C MET A 297 4.93 -6.45 -30.13
N TYR A 298 4.85 -7.42 -29.19
CA TYR A 298 5.91 -7.60 -28.21
C TYR A 298 7.23 -8.03 -28.85
N LYS A 299 7.20 -8.94 -29.83
CA LYS A 299 8.42 -9.36 -30.56
C LYS A 299 9.07 -8.18 -31.30
N THR A 300 8.27 -7.37 -32.01
CA THR A 300 8.79 -6.19 -32.71
C THR A 300 9.38 -5.17 -31.74
N ALA A 301 8.74 -4.96 -30.59
CA ALA A 301 9.25 -4.07 -29.54
C ALA A 301 10.57 -4.57 -28.94
N LEU A 302 10.63 -5.86 -28.59
CA LEU A 302 11.80 -6.51 -27.97
C LEU A 302 13.00 -6.61 -28.93
N GLU A 303 12.76 -6.85 -30.23
CA GLU A 303 13.82 -7.00 -31.24
C GLU A 303 14.41 -5.67 -31.68
N LYS A 304 13.58 -4.62 -31.82
CA LYS A 304 14.02 -3.35 -32.41
C LYS A 304 14.41 -2.29 -31.39
N HIS A 305 13.79 -2.27 -30.20
CA HIS A 305 13.85 -1.08 -29.34
C HIS A 305 14.08 -1.36 -27.85
N LEU A 306 13.57 -2.47 -27.29
CA LEU A 306 13.47 -2.67 -25.83
C LEU A 306 13.83 -4.08 -25.37
N ASN A 307 15.09 -4.49 -25.52
CA ASN A 307 15.57 -5.74 -24.91
C ASN A 307 15.88 -5.54 -23.41
N THR A 308 14.84 -5.28 -22.62
CA THR A 308 14.94 -5.03 -21.17
C THR A 308 14.29 -6.16 -20.35
N PRO A 309 14.77 -6.46 -19.13
CA PRO A 309 14.15 -7.48 -18.26
C PRO A 309 12.67 -7.20 -17.93
N THR A 310 12.31 -5.93 -17.83
CA THR A 310 10.96 -5.44 -17.52
C THR A 310 10.00 -5.70 -18.67
N MET A 311 10.39 -5.43 -19.93
CA MET A 311 9.56 -5.77 -21.10
C MET A 311 9.40 -7.28 -21.29
N TRP A 312 10.45 -8.06 -21.06
CA TRP A 312 10.33 -9.53 -21.06
C TRP A 312 9.38 -10.02 -19.95
N SER A 313 9.40 -9.39 -18.77
CA SER A 313 8.43 -9.69 -17.70
C SER A 313 7.01 -9.40 -18.14
N MET A 314 6.74 -8.21 -18.69
CA MET A 314 5.40 -7.82 -19.15
C MET A 314 4.90 -8.74 -20.27
N TYR A 315 5.74 -9.06 -21.24
CA TYR A 315 5.42 -10.00 -22.32
C TYR A 315 5.06 -11.39 -21.77
N ILE A 316 5.89 -11.95 -20.86
CA ILE A 316 5.65 -13.27 -20.28
C ILE A 316 4.39 -13.27 -19.41
N ASP A 317 4.25 -12.29 -18.52
CA ASP A 317 3.08 -12.16 -17.66
C ASP A 317 1.80 -12.05 -18.52
N ARG A 318 1.86 -11.33 -19.65
CA ARG A 318 0.71 -11.24 -20.57
C ARG A 318 0.39 -12.54 -21.28
N VAL A 319 1.41 -13.25 -21.78
CA VAL A 319 1.19 -14.55 -22.43
C VAL A 319 0.68 -15.59 -21.41
N LEU A 320 1.05 -15.48 -20.14
CA LEU A 320 0.49 -16.29 -19.05
C LEU A 320 -0.97 -15.96 -18.73
N GLU A 321 -1.37 -14.68 -18.76
CA GLU A 321 -2.79 -14.30 -18.65
C GLU A 321 -3.63 -14.93 -19.77
N ILE A 322 -3.15 -14.88 -21.02
CA ILE A 322 -3.81 -15.53 -22.17
C ILE A 322 -3.92 -17.06 -21.97
N TYR A 323 -2.89 -17.67 -21.37
CA TYR A 323 -2.89 -19.10 -21.06
C TYR A 323 -3.95 -19.48 -20.02
N ASN A 324 -4.09 -18.68 -18.96
CA ASN A 324 -5.03 -18.93 -17.87
C ASN A 324 -6.48 -18.56 -18.21
N ASP A 325 -6.70 -17.79 -19.27
CA ASP A 325 -8.05 -17.42 -19.70
C ASP A 325 -8.83 -18.67 -20.17
N SER A 326 -9.85 -19.04 -19.41
CA SER A 326 -10.70 -20.22 -19.65
C SER A 326 -11.70 -20.02 -20.80
N SER A 327 -11.84 -18.80 -21.32
CA SER A 327 -12.80 -18.45 -22.37
C SER A 327 -12.40 -18.90 -23.79
N VAL A 328 -11.13 -19.27 -24.00
CA VAL A 328 -10.58 -19.60 -25.33
C VAL A 328 -10.05 -21.03 -25.37
N ASP A 329 -10.71 -21.90 -26.13
CA ASP A 329 -10.34 -23.32 -26.32
C ASP A 329 -9.22 -23.50 -27.36
N LEU A 330 -8.02 -23.03 -27.02
CA LEU A 330 -6.80 -23.16 -27.83
C LEU A 330 -5.62 -23.66 -26.99
N SER A 331 -5.85 -24.67 -26.14
CA SER A 331 -4.90 -25.13 -25.11
C SER A 331 -3.48 -25.42 -25.63
N LYS A 332 -3.36 -26.10 -26.79
CA LYS A 332 -2.05 -26.42 -27.40
C LYS A 332 -1.32 -25.18 -27.94
N PHE A 333 -2.05 -24.31 -28.63
CA PHE A 333 -1.49 -23.09 -29.23
C PHE A 333 -1.03 -22.11 -28.14
N LYS A 334 -1.87 -21.86 -27.12
CA LYS A 334 -1.51 -21.05 -25.96
C LYS A 334 -0.26 -21.58 -25.26
N LYS A 335 -0.18 -22.89 -25.04
CA LYS A 335 1.00 -23.53 -24.43
C LYS A 335 2.26 -23.32 -25.29
N ASN A 336 2.15 -23.39 -26.62
CA ASN A 336 3.27 -23.13 -27.51
C ASN A 336 3.73 -21.67 -27.44
N CYS A 337 2.82 -20.70 -27.44
CA CYS A 337 3.17 -19.27 -27.29
C CYS A 337 3.91 -19.01 -25.97
N VAL A 338 3.42 -19.57 -24.86
CA VAL A 338 4.06 -19.48 -23.53
C VAL A 338 5.46 -20.08 -23.57
N LEU A 339 5.62 -21.29 -24.10
CA LEU A 339 6.92 -21.96 -24.18
C LEU A 339 7.91 -21.19 -25.07
N MET A 340 7.45 -20.64 -26.21
CA MET A 340 8.27 -19.80 -27.08
C MET A 340 8.70 -18.51 -26.40
N ALA A 341 7.82 -17.87 -25.63
CA ALA A 341 8.16 -16.66 -24.87
C ALA A 341 9.24 -16.97 -23.82
N PHE A 342 9.08 -18.06 -23.06
CA PHE A 342 10.05 -18.50 -22.08
C PHE A 342 11.41 -18.87 -22.68
N THR A 343 11.44 -19.62 -23.79
CA THR A 343 12.71 -19.99 -24.43
C THR A 343 13.42 -18.77 -25.01
N ALA A 344 12.70 -17.85 -25.64
CA ALA A 344 13.28 -16.61 -26.16
C ALA A 344 13.87 -15.73 -25.04
N ALA A 345 13.13 -15.54 -23.94
CA ALA A 345 13.61 -14.80 -22.77
C ALA A 345 14.83 -15.47 -22.11
N TYR A 346 14.84 -16.81 -22.07
CA TYR A 346 15.98 -17.59 -21.57
C TYR A 346 17.24 -17.38 -22.41
N HIS A 347 17.14 -17.41 -23.74
CA HIS A 347 18.27 -17.17 -24.63
C HIS A 347 18.82 -15.74 -24.50
N LYS A 348 17.96 -14.77 -24.18
CA LYS A 348 18.36 -13.38 -23.95
C LYS A 348 18.79 -13.06 -22.52
N ASN A 349 18.80 -14.04 -21.60
CA ASN A 349 19.16 -13.87 -20.18
C ASN A 349 18.30 -12.84 -19.40
N HIS A 350 17.05 -12.62 -19.81
CA HIS A 350 16.14 -11.64 -19.18
C HIS A 350 15.00 -12.30 -18.39
N LEU A 351 15.15 -13.58 -18.03
CA LEU A 351 14.13 -14.32 -17.31
C LEU A 351 14.29 -14.13 -15.80
N ASN A 352 13.23 -13.67 -15.13
CA ASN A 352 13.23 -13.45 -13.69
C ASN A 352 12.95 -14.76 -12.92
N GLU A 353 13.25 -14.74 -11.62
CA GLU A 353 13.02 -15.86 -10.70
C GLU A 353 11.58 -16.39 -10.75
N LYS A 354 10.59 -15.49 -10.64
CA LYS A 354 9.15 -15.82 -10.71
C LYS A 354 8.83 -16.62 -11.98
N HIS A 355 9.39 -16.20 -13.11
CA HIS A 355 9.12 -16.80 -14.41
C HIS A 355 9.76 -18.17 -14.57
N TYR A 356 10.96 -18.40 -14.02
CA TYR A 356 11.55 -19.74 -13.97
C TYR A 356 10.70 -20.71 -13.15
N LEU A 357 10.15 -20.27 -12.01
CA LEU A 357 9.26 -21.09 -11.19
C LEU A 357 7.98 -21.47 -11.92
N ILE A 358 7.34 -20.50 -12.58
CA ILE A 358 6.12 -20.75 -13.38
C ILE A 358 6.43 -21.69 -14.54
N TRP A 359 7.54 -21.48 -15.25
CA TRP A 359 7.92 -22.35 -16.36
C TRP A 359 8.21 -23.78 -15.91
N ALA A 360 8.81 -23.95 -14.73
CA ALA A 360 9.02 -25.25 -14.10
C ALA A 360 7.70 -25.95 -13.76
N GLU A 361 6.70 -25.22 -13.25
CA GLU A 361 5.38 -25.78 -12.92
C GLU A 361 4.56 -26.19 -14.14
N LEU A 362 4.77 -25.55 -15.30
CA LEU A 362 4.11 -25.90 -16.56
C LEU A 362 4.63 -27.23 -17.19
N GLN A 363 5.74 -27.76 -16.69
CA GLN A 363 6.29 -29.05 -17.13
C GLN A 363 5.63 -30.20 -16.35
N LYS A 364 5.06 -31.16 -17.09
CA LYS A 364 4.48 -32.39 -16.49
C LYS A 364 5.54 -33.44 -16.12
N ASP A 365 6.72 -33.35 -16.71
CA ASP A 365 7.84 -34.27 -16.48
C ASP A 365 8.79 -33.68 -15.43
N GLU A 366 8.91 -34.37 -14.30
CA GLU A 366 9.71 -33.93 -13.15
C GLU A 366 11.20 -33.84 -13.50
N GLU A 367 11.74 -34.67 -14.40
CA GLU A 367 13.16 -34.58 -14.75
C GLU A 367 13.44 -33.37 -15.65
N ARG A 368 12.53 -33.04 -16.57
CA ARG A 368 12.61 -31.81 -17.38
C ARG A 368 12.50 -30.55 -16.53
N LYS A 369 11.62 -30.60 -15.52
CA LYS A 369 11.47 -29.53 -14.52
C LYS A 369 12.77 -29.31 -13.74
N LEU A 370 13.43 -30.39 -13.33
CA LEU A 370 14.72 -30.33 -12.63
C LEU A 370 15.85 -29.81 -13.52
N GLN A 371 15.91 -30.23 -14.79
CA GLN A 371 16.86 -29.68 -15.75
C GLN A 371 16.66 -28.16 -15.96
N LEU A 372 15.41 -27.71 -16.02
CA LEU A 372 15.09 -26.29 -16.14
C LEU A 372 15.50 -25.51 -14.89
N LEU A 373 15.18 -26.03 -13.70
CA LEU A 373 15.57 -25.41 -12.43
C LEU A 373 17.10 -25.33 -12.27
N ARG A 374 17.85 -26.35 -12.73
CA ARG A 374 19.33 -26.31 -12.78
C ARG A 374 19.84 -25.20 -13.70
N LYS A 375 19.24 -25.06 -14.90
CA LYS A 375 19.58 -23.97 -15.84
C LYS A 375 19.28 -22.59 -15.26
N GLY A 376 18.17 -22.45 -14.52
CA GLY A 376 17.80 -21.23 -13.81
C GLY A 376 18.78 -20.91 -12.67
N ALA A 377 19.10 -21.89 -11.82
CA ALA A 377 20.04 -21.74 -10.72
C ALA A 377 21.48 -21.43 -11.17
N ALA A 378 21.89 -21.93 -12.35
CA ALA A 378 23.18 -21.61 -12.95
C ALA A 378 23.29 -20.13 -13.38
N LYS A 379 22.17 -19.50 -13.77
CA LYS A 379 22.13 -18.08 -14.16
C LYS A 379 21.80 -17.14 -12.99
N LEU A 380 20.99 -17.61 -12.04
CA LEU A 380 20.52 -16.88 -10.86
C LEU A 380 20.97 -17.60 -9.59
N HIS A 381 22.28 -17.56 -9.33
CA HIS A 381 22.92 -18.29 -8.23
C HIS A 381 22.41 -17.88 -6.84
N SER A 382 21.92 -16.64 -6.69
CA SER A 382 21.41 -16.07 -5.43
C SER A 382 19.92 -16.35 -5.14
N SER A 383 19.22 -17.09 -6.00
CA SER A 383 17.77 -17.26 -5.86
C SER A 383 17.39 -18.43 -4.96
N VAL A 384 17.05 -18.14 -3.69
CA VAL A 384 16.60 -19.14 -2.70
C VAL A 384 15.38 -19.94 -3.15
N PRO A 385 14.34 -19.34 -3.77
CA PRO A 385 13.15 -20.08 -4.17
C PRO A 385 13.41 -21.09 -5.29
N LEU A 386 14.35 -20.84 -6.21
CA LEU A 386 14.75 -21.84 -7.22
C LEU A 386 15.39 -23.07 -6.59
N TRP A 387 16.32 -22.87 -5.65
CA TRP A 387 16.94 -23.96 -4.90
C TRP A 387 15.91 -24.72 -4.04
N THR A 388 15.01 -23.98 -3.37
CA THR A 388 13.90 -24.56 -2.59
C THR A 388 12.99 -25.43 -3.46
N LYS A 389 12.58 -24.95 -4.64
CA LYS A 389 11.75 -25.72 -5.57
C LYS A 389 12.48 -26.95 -6.10
N MET A 390 13.77 -26.85 -6.37
CA MET A 390 14.58 -27.98 -6.83
C MET A 390 14.70 -29.07 -5.76
N ILE A 391 15.00 -28.69 -4.51
CA ILE A 391 15.09 -29.61 -3.37
C ILE A 391 13.73 -30.28 -3.13
N THR A 392 12.65 -29.49 -2.98
CA THR A 392 11.30 -30.04 -2.74
C THR A 392 10.82 -30.97 -3.86
N THR A 393 11.19 -30.69 -5.11
CA THR A 393 10.87 -31.57 -6.25
C THR A 393 11.60 -32.91 -6.16
N ARG A 394 12.90 -32.93 -5.81
CA ARG A 394 13.66 -34.17 -5.60
C ARG A 394 13.15 -34.96 -4.38
N LEU A 395 12.78 -34.26 -3.30
CA LEU A 395 12.17 -34.88 -2.12
C LEU A 395 10.81 -35.51 -2.44
N ALA A 396 10.00 -34.89 -3.31
CA ALA A 396 8.74 -35.47 -3.77
C ALA A 396 8.92 -36.74 -4.61
N MET A 397 10.04 -36.86 -5.33
CA MET A 397 10.42 -38.07 -6.07
C MET A 397 11.00 -39.19 -5.17
N ASN A 398 10.99 -39.01 -3.84
CA ASN A 398 11.59 -39.91 -2.86
C ASN A 398 13.09 -40.19 -3.09
N ASN A 399 13.79 -39.26 -3.76
CA ASN A 399 15.22 -39.35 -4.02
C ASN A 399 15.98 -38.44 -3.05
N GLU A 400 16.11 -38.91 -1.81
CA GLU A 400 16.64 -38.16 -0.68
C GLU A 400 18.13 -37.80 -0.86
N ASP A 401 18.92 -38.75 -1.36
CA ASP A 401 20.38 -38.56 -1.51
C ASP A 401 20.70 -37.47 -2.54
N ASP A 402 19.97 -37.44 -3.66
CA ASP A 402 20.12 -36.38 -4.65
C ASP A 402 19.57 -35.05 -4.16
N ALA A 403 18.51 -35.05 -3.35
CA ALA A 403 18.00 -33.83 -2.72
C ALA A 403 19.02 -33.23 -1.74
N TRP A 404 19.70 -34.08 -0.96
CA TRP A 404 20.76 -33.66 -0.05
C TRP A 404 21.97 -33.08 -0.79
N ARG A 405 22.40 -33.71 -1.89
CA ARG A 405 23.49 -33.18 -2.74
C ARG A 405 23.18 -31.79 -3.28
N VAL A 406 21.97 -31.61 -3.82
CA VAL A 406 21.50 -30.30 -4.30
C VAL A 406 21.45 -29.27 -3.18
N PHE A 407 21.07 -29.70 -1.97
CA PHE A 407 21.10 -28.86 -0.80
C PHE A 407 22.53 -28.45 -0.41
N GLU A 408 23.49 -29.38 -0.41
CA GLU A 408 24.91 -29.06 -0.16
C GLU A 408 25.45 -28.04 -1.17
N ASP A 409 25.18 -28.23 -2.47
CA ASP A 409 25.54 -27.28 -3.52
C ASP A 409 24.95 -25.88 -3.25
N SER A 410 23.69 -25.83 -2.81
CA SER A 410 23.03 -24.57 -2.45
C SER A 410 23.72 -23.87 -1.26
N VAL A 411 24.10 -24.63 -0.23
CA VAL A 411 24.76 -24.10 0.97
C VAL A 411 26.15 -23.57 0.62
N VAL A 412 26.85 -24.19 -0.34
CA VAL A 412 28.12 -23.66 -0.87
C VAL A 412 27.92 -22.32 -1.59
N ASN A 413 26.86 -22.19 -2.37
CA ASN A 413 26.54 -20.93 -3.07
C ASN A 413 26.13 -19.81 -2.12
N PHE A 414 25.42 -20.11 -1.04
CA PHE A 414 24.95 -19.14 -0.04
C PHE A 414 25.89 -18.93 1.15
N ARG A 415 27.18 -19.26 1.05
CA ARG A 415 28.14 -19.12 2.17
C ARG A 415 28.16 -17.72 2.80
N ASN A 416 27.94 -16.68 2.00
CA ASN A 416 27.94 -15.29 2.45
C ASN A 416 26.55 -14.77 2.86
N ASP A 417 25.46 -15.44 2.47
CA ASP A 417 24.09 -15.06 2.82
C ASP A 417 23.54 -16.02 3.89
N LYS A 418 23.70 -15.59 5.15
CA LYS A 418 23.27 -16.34 6.33
C LYS A 418 21.76 -16.60 6.32
N SER A 419 20.97 -15.64 5.84
CA SER A 419 19.51 -15.72 5.87
C SER A 419 18.97 -16.74 4.85
N ALA A 420 19.52 -16.71 3.64
CA ALA A 420 19.25 -17.64 2.57
C ALA A 420 19.62 -19.07 2.97
N SER A 421 20.85 -19.26 3.46
CA SER A 421 21.33 -20.57 3.89
C SER A 421 20.46 -21.13 5.02
N LEU A 422 20.14 -20.31 6.03
CA LEU A 422 19.29 -20.70 7.16
C LEU A 422 17.88 -21.14 6.71
N SER A 423 17.28 -20.47 5.72
CA SER A 423 15.96 -20.84 5.22
C SER A 423 15.95 -22.24 4.59
N LEU A 424 17.01 -22.61 3.87
CA LEU A 424 17.18 -23.93 3.26
C LEU A 424 17.44 -25.00 4.32
N TRP A 425 18.23 -24.70 5.35
CA TRP A 425 18.41 -25.58 6.50
C TRP A 425 17.08 -25.86 7.23
N LYS A 426 16.25 -24.83 7.44
CA LYS A 426 14.91 -24.97 8.04
C LYS A 426 13.98 -25.83 7.17
N LEU A 427 14.08 -25.73 5.85
CA LEU A 427 13.34 -26.58 4.92
C LEU A 427 13.71 -28.06 5.10
N MET A 428 15.00 -28.38 5.11
CA MET A 428 15.48 -29.75 5.30
C MET A 428 15.10 -30.31 6.68
N LEU A 429 15.21 -29.49 7.73
CA LEU A 429 14.77 -29.88 9.08
C LEU A 429 13.27 -30.20 9.13
N ARG A 430 12.43 -29.38 8.52
CA ARG A 430 10.98 -29.63 8.45
C ARG A 430 10.67 -30.93 7.71
N TYR A 431 11.37 -31.20 6.60
CA TYR A 431 11.21 -32.46 5.87
C TYR A 431 11.56 -33.66 6.76
N TYR A 432 12.73 -33.64 7.41
CA TYR A 432 13.14 -34.74 8.29
C TYR A 432 12.23 -34.92 9.50
N GLN A 433 11.75 -33.84 10.10
CA GLN A 433 10.79 -33.93 11.21
C GLN A 433 9.47 -34.61 10.82
N CYS A 434 9.00 -34.40 9.59
CA CYS A 434 7.75 -34.98 9.11
C CYS A 434 7.89 -36.41 8.58
N VAL A 435 8.97 -36.70 7.85
CA VAL A 435 9.11 -37.95 7.08
C VAL A 435 10.05 -38.94 7.76
N ARG A 436 11.18 -38.46 8.31
CA ARG A 436 12.31 -39.27 8.81
C ARG A 436 12.88 -38.72 10.12
N PRO A 437 12.15 -38.89 11.24
CA PRO A 437 12.58 -38.36 12.55
C PRO A 437 13.93 -38.89 13.04
N ASP A 438 14.36 -40.06 12.53
CA ASP A 438 15.67 -40.68 12.78
C ASP A 438 16.83 -39.79 12.33
N LYS A 439 16.68 -39.04 11.24
CA LYS A 439 17.73 -38.19 10.66
C LYS A 439 17.75 -36.75 11.21
N VAL A 440 16.81 -36.36 12.07
CA VAL A 440 16.72 -34.98 12.56
C VAL A 440 17.96 -34.58 13.38
N SER A 441 18.44 -35.45 14.29
CA SER A 441 19.66 -35.19 15.06
C SER A 441 20.88 -35.03 14.15
N TRP A 442 21.00 -35.90 13.14
CA TRP A 442 22.07 -35.82 12.15
C TRP A 442 22.02 -34.51 11.36
N CYS A 443 20.84 -34.06 10.93
CA CYS A 443 20.68 -32.80 10.20
C CYS A 443 21.13 -31.60 11.06
N PHE A 444 20.78 -31.57 12.36
CA PHE A 444 21.27 -30.55 13.28
C PHE A 444 22.79 -30.59 13.45
N GLU A 445 23.39 -31.78 13.57
CA GLU A 445 24.84 -31.93 13.67
C GLU A 445 25.57 -31.41 12.42
N GLN A 446 25.03 -31.65 11.22
CA GLN A 446 25.59 -31.08 9.99
C GLN A 446 25.42 -29.56 9.93
N GLY A 447 24.27 -29.03 10.37
CA GLY A 447 24.01 -27.59 10.43
C GLY A 447 24.97 -26.86 11.38
N ILE A 448 25.36 -27.49 12.49
CA ILE A 448 26.31 -26.94 13.47
C ILE A 448 27.74 -26.87 12.90
N LYS A 449 28.12 -27.81 12.04
CA LYS A 449 29.43 -27.77 11.34
C LYS A 449 29.51 -26.62 10.33
N SER A 450 28.37 -26.16 9.80
CA SER A 450 28.33 -25.03 8.88
C SER A 450 28.51 -23.71 9.63
N SER A 451 29.65 -23.05 9.44
CA SER A 451 30.02 -21.83 10.19
C SER A 451 29.04 -20.66 10.04
N CYS A 452 28.31 -20.57 8.93
CA CYS A 452 27.37 -19.47 8.68
C CYS A 452 26.04 -19.60 9.45
N VAL A 453 25.58 -20.83 9.68
CA VAL A 453 24.23 -21.14 10.22
C VAL A 453 24.30 -21.77 11.62
N SER A 454 25.48 -22.21 12.04
CA SER A 454 25.76 -22.77 13.37
C SER A 454 25.20 -21.95 14.55
N PRO A 455 25.32 -20.60 14.61
CA PRO A 455 24.80 -19.84 15.75
C PRO A 455 23.28 -19.94 15.94
N GLU A 456 22.54 -20.09 14.83
CA GLU A 456 21.08 -20.18 14.80
C GLU A 456 20.60 -21.63 15.00
N MET A 457 21.33 -22.61 14.48
CA MET A 457 20.96 -24.04 14.61
C MET A 457 21.16 -24.56 16.03
N LYS A 458 22.15 -24.06 16.75
CA LYS A 458 22.46 -24.47 18.13
C LYS A 458 21.27 -24.33 19.10
N PRO A 459 20.61 -23.16 19.24
CA PRO A 459 19.45 -23.03 20.11
C PRO A 459 18.28 -23.92 19.65
N MET A 460 18.06 -24.05 18.33
CA MET A 460 17.00 -24.92 17.80
C MET A 460 17.24 -26.40 18.12
N TYR A 461 18.49 -26.88 18.03
CA TYR A 461 18.84 -28.25 18.36
C TYR A 461 18.68 -28.54 19.86
N LEU A 462 19.08 -27.58 20.70
CA LEU A 462 18.90 -27.65 22.15
C LEU A 462 17.42 -27.77 22.50
N GLU A 463 16.60 -26.87 21.97
CA GLU A 463 15.15 -26.84 22.20
C GLU A 463 14.49 -28.15 21.76
N TRP A 464 14.77 -28.61 20.54
CA TRP A 464 14.22 -29.87 20.03
C TRP A 464 14.62 -31.06 20.90
N THR A 465 15.88 -31.13 21.35
CA THR A 465 16.38 -32.22 22.21
C THR A 465 15.74 -32.18 23.58
N THR A 466 15.55 -31.00 24.18
CA THR A 466 14.85 -30.86 25.45
C THR A 466 13.38 -31.25 25.36
N LEU A 467 12.70 -30.88 24.28
CA LEU A 467 11.28 -31.17 24.10
C LEU A 467 11.02 -32.65 23.80
N THR A 468 11.94 -33.31 23.07
CA THR A 468 11.77 -34.72 22.67
C THR A 468 12.36 -35.72 23.67
N ARG A 469 13.50 -35.39 24.31
CA ARG A 469 14.27 -36.30 25.18
C ARG A 469 14.37 -35.80 26.63
N GLY A 470 13.77 -34.67 26.96
CA GLY A 470 13.76 -34.08 28.30
C GLY A 470 14.98 -33.21 28.63
N ILE A 471 14.88 -32.49 29.75
CA ILE A 471 15.87 -31.48 30.16
C ILE A 471 17.26 -32.05 30.43
N LEU A 472 17.37 -33.30 30.89
CA LEU A 472 18.67 -33.94 31.16
C LEU A 472 19.48 -34.16 29.86
N ALA A 473 18.81 -34.59 28.79
CA ALA A 473 19.44 -34.75 27.49
C ALA A 473 19.85 -33.39 26.91
N GLY A 474 19.01 -32.36 27.10
CA GLY A 474 19.35 -30.98 26.70
C GLY A 474 20.57 -30.42 27.42
N ARG A 475 20.69 -30.63 28.75
CA ARG A 475 21.89 -30.23 29.52
C ARG A 475 23.16 -30.89 29.00
N LYS A 476 23.10 -32.19 28.72
CA LYS A 476 24.24 -32.92 28.15
C LYS A 476 24.64 -32.32 26.80
N LEU A 477 23.67 -32.15 25.91
CA LEU A 477 23.91 -31.54 24.60
C LEU A 477 24.48 -30.12 24.72
N TYR A 478 23.93 -29.30 25.62
CA TYR A 478 24.42 -27.95 25.89
C TYR A 478 25.90 -27.95 26.30
N SER A 479 26.31 -28.87 27.18
CA SER A 479 27.71 -28.97 27.58
C SER A 479 28.64 -29.34 26.42
N GLU A 480 28.15 -30.08 25.43
CA GLU A 480 28.91 -30.47 24.23
C GLU A 480 29.00 -29.32 23.20
N ILE A 481 27.90 -28.59 22.96
CA ILE A 481 27.84 -27.58 21.89
C ILE A 481 28.23 -26.16 22.34
N SER A 482 28.13 -25.84 23.64
CA SER A 482 28.31 -24.48 24.16
C SER A 482 29.71 -23.90 23.94
N CYS A 483 30.74 -24.75 23.91
CA CYS A 483 32.13 -24.34 23.68
C CYS A 483 32.57 -24.46 22.21
N SER A 484 31.69 -24.95 21.31
CA SER A 484 32.01 -25.06 19.88
C SER A 484 31.91 -23.69 19.20
N ARG A 485 32.89 -23.33 18.37
CA ARG A 485 32.82 -22.11 17.55
C ARG A 485 31.94 -22.33 16.31
N PRO A 486 31.23 -21.31 15.82
CA PRO A 486 31.05 -19.96 16.37
C PRO A 486 30.15 -19.94 17.62
N TYR A 487 30.47 -19.07 18.60
CA TYR A 487 29.67 -18.92 19.81
C TYR A 487 28.32 -18.27 19.52
N SER A 488 27.28 -18.62 20.29
CA SER A 488 25.92 -18.12 20.10
C SER A 488 25.34 -17.63 21.43
N ALA A 489 25.06 -16.33 21.53
CA ALA A 489 24.38 -15.76 22.69
C ALA A 489 22.99 -16.39 22.86
N ALA A 490 22.26 -16.53 21.75
CA ALA A 490 20.94 -17.14 21.70
C ALA A 490 20.91 -18.59 22.23
N LEU A 491 21.98 -19.37 22.04
CA LEU A 491 22.10 -20.71 22.64
C LEU A 491 22.09 -20.63 24.18
N HIS A 492 22.90 -19.75 24.77
CA HIS A 492 22.98 -19.64 26.22
C HIS A 492 21.68 -19.08 26.80
N GLU A 493 21.05 -18.10 26.13
CA GLU A 493 19.75 -17.57 26.52
C GLU A 493 18.64 -18.63 26.44
N LYS A 494 18.60 -19.42 25.37
CA LYS A 494 17.63 -20.50 25.22
C LYS A 494 17.80 -21.57 26.31
N MET A 495 19.03 -21.88 26.72
CA MET A 495 19.26 -22.78 27.85
C MET A 495 18.73 -22.21 29.18
N ILE A 496 18.92 -20.91 29.41
CA ILE A 496 18.38 -20.22 30.60
C ILE A 496 16.85 -20.26 30.60
N GLU A 497 16.23 -20.01 29.44
CA GLU A 497 14.78 -20.06 29.26
C GLU A 497 14.22 -21.47 29.55
N LEU A 498 14.81 -22.51 28.96
CA LEU A 498 14.38 -23.91 29.13
C LEU A 498 14.51 -24.40 30.58
N GLU A 499 15.53 -23.91 31.31
CA GLU A 499 15.71 -24.18 32.73
C GLU A 499 14.70 -23.43 33.60
N ASN A 500 14.35 -22.18 33.26
CA ASN A 500 13.35 -21.41 34.00
C ASN A 500 11.93 -21.99 33.88
N TYR A 501 11.63 -22.72 32.81
CA TYR A 501 10.37 -23.46 32.67
C TYR A 501 10.29 -24.73 33.54
N GLN A 502 11.40 -25.17 34.15
CA GLN A 502 11.37 -26.36 35.00
C GLN A 502 10.78 -26.05 36.37
N VAL A 503 9.92 -26.95 36.86
CA VAL A 503 9.36 -26.88 38.23
C VAL A 503 10.46 -26.88 39.30
N LYS A 504 11.58 -27.58 39.02
CA LYS A 504 12.78 -27.59 39.86
C LYS A 504 13.94 -26.95 39.11
N LEU A 505 14.27 -25.71 39.49
CA LEU A 505 15.38 -24.96 38.90
C LEU A 505 16.72 -25.61 39.24
N ASN A 506 17.54 -25.89 38.22
CA ASN A 506 18.93 -26.28 38.44
C ASN A 506 19.82 -25.04 38.44
N ILE A 507 20.04 -24.50 39.64
CA ILE A 507 20.86 -23.30 39.86
C ILE A 507 22.29 -23.48 39.32
N LYS A 508 22.86 -24.69 39.35
CA LYS A 508 24.21 -24.94 38.81
C LYS A 508 24.24 -24.77 37.29
N SER A 509 23.26 -25.33 36.59
CA SER A 509 23.14 -25.22 35.13
C SER A 509 22.86 -23.78 34.68
N LEU A 510 21.98 -23.07 35.38
CA LEU A 510 21.68 -21.65 35.13
C LEU A 510 22.92 -20.77 35.32
N ARG A 511 23.67 -20.98 36.41
CA ARG A 511 24.95 -20.27 36.65
C ARG A 511 25.98 -20.56 35.57
N GLN A 512 26.09 -21.81 35.13
CA GLN A 512 27.00 -22.19 34.05
C GLN A 512 26.62 -21.48 32.75
N ALA A 513 25.33 -21.40 32.42
CA ALA A 513 24.88 -20.72 31.21
C ALA A 513 25.11 -19.21 31.23
N HIS A 514 24.82 -18.55 32.35
CA HIS A 514 25.14 -17.13 32.53
C HIS A 514 26.65 -16.86 32.52
N ALA A 515 27.45 -17.72 33.16
CA ALA A 515 28.90 -17.57 33.17
C ALA A 515 29.48 -17.64 31.74
N LEU A 516 29.09 -18.65 30.94
CA LEU A 516 29.54 -18.79 29.56
C LEU A 516 29.04 -17.66 28.65
N LEU A 517 27.81 -17.18 28.85
CA LEU A 517 27.28 -16.02 28.12
C LEU A 517 28.14 -14.78 28.37
N THR A 518 28.50 -14.51 29.63
CA THR A 518 29.34 -13.35 29.99
C THR A 518 30.80 -13.51 29.58
N GLU A 519 31.31 -14.74 29.52
CA GLU A 519 32.67 -15.03 29.06
C GLU A 519 32.81 -14.81 27.55
N HIS A 520 31.80 -15.23 26.77
CA HIS A 520 31.84 -15.12 25.31
C HIS A 520 31.43 -13.72 24.79
N PHE A 521 30.50 -13.03 25.47
CA PHE A 521 29.90 -11.78 24.96
C PHE A 521 30.02 -10.59 25.91
N GLY A 522 30.49 -10.79 27.14
CA GLY A 522 30.50 -9.75 28.17
C GLY A 522 31.57 -8.66 28.00
N THR A 523 32.44 -8.71 26.99
CA THR A 523 33.38 -7.61 26.76
C THR A 523 32.71 -6.38 26.15
N ASN A 524 31.65 -6.59 25.35
CA ASN A 524 31.02 -5.54 24.53
C ASN A 524 29.51 -5.36 24.82
N ASP A 525 28.94 -6.14 25.75
CA ASP A 525 27.51 -6.13 26.05
C ASP A 525 27.26 -6.01 27.57
N VAL A 526 26.76 -4.85 27.97
CA VAL A 526 26.39 -4.50 29.37
C VAL A 526 25.15 -5.28 29.82
N ALA A 527 24.20 -5.51 28.93
CA ALA A 527 22.92 -6.17 29.24
C ALA A 527 23.11 -7.64 29.63
N VAL A 528 24.10 -8.32 29.06
CA VAL A 528 24.48 -9.70 29.43
C VAL A 528 24.87 -9.79 30.91
N TRP A 529 25.62 -8.80 31.44
CA TRP A 529 25.99 -8.75 32.86
C TRP A 529 24.79 -8.43 33.75
N MET A 530 23.94 -7.49 33.32
CA MET A 530 22.73 -7.13 34.05
C MET A 530 21.75 -8.30 34.16
N LYS A 531 21.60 -9.12 33.11
CA LYS A 531 20.80 -10.36 33.15
C LYS A 531 21.32 -11.33 34.23
N TRP A 532 22.64 -11.48 34.38
CA TRP A 532 23.21 -12.34 35.41
C TRP A 532 23.03 -11.77 36.83
N ILE A 533 23.20 -10.46 37.01
CA ILE A 533 22.95 -9.77 38.28
C ILE A 533 21.49 -9.93 38.70
N ASN A 534 20.56 -9.73 37.77
CA ASN A 534 19.13 -9.88 38.02
C ASN A 534 18.76 -11.32 38.43
N PHE A 535 19.37 -12.32 37.78
CA PHE A 535 19.22 -13.72 38.15
C PHE A 535 19.71 -14.01 39.58
N GLU A 536 20.93 -13.62 39.95
CA GLU A 536 21.46 -13.89 41.31
C GLU A 536 20.73 -13.07 42.39
N ASN A 537 20.18 -11.90 42.05
CA ASN A 537 19.43 -11.09 43.00
C ASN A 537 18.02 -11.65 43.26
N ASN A 538 17.31 -12.05 42.20
CA ASN A 538 15.90 -12.45 42.31
C ASN A 538 15.71 -13.94 42.59
N VAL A 539 16.51 -14.80 41.96
CA VAL A 539 16.34 -16.27 42.03
C VAL A 539 17.14 -16.85 43.19
N THR A 540 18.42 -16.52 43.29
CA THR A 540 19.31 -17.09 44.34
C THR A 540 19.42 -16.21 45.58
N LYS A 541 19.03 -14.93 45.50
CA LYS A 541 19.14 -13.91 46.56
C LYS A 541 20.54 -13.79 47.17
N SER A 542 21.57 -14.07 46.38
CA SER A 542 22.97 -14.12 46.85
C SER A 542 23.69 -12.78 46.63
N ARG A 543 23.65 -11.91 47.65
CA ARG A 543 24.35 -10.62 47.63
C ARG A 543 25.86 -10.75 47.36
N LYS A 544 26.49 -11.82 47.86
CA LYS A 544 27.92 -12.10 47.65
C LYS A 544 28.26 -12.38 46.19
N ASN A 545 27.39 -13.11 45.48
CA ASN A 545 27.60 -13.40 44.06
C ASN A 545 27.36 -12.16 43.21
N VAL A 546 26.36 -11.35 43.54
CA VAL A 546 26.10 -10.07 42.86
C VAL A 546 27.33 -9.16 42.90
N LEU A 547 27.97 -9.01 44.07
CA LEU A 547 29.20 -8.22 44.20
C LEU A 547 30.34 -8.78 43.34
N ARG A 548 30.56 -10.10 43.39
CA ARG A 548 31.58 -10.76 42.55
C ARG A 548 31.35 -10.58 41.05
N ILE A 549 30.10 -10.61 40.61
CA ILE A 549 29.75 -10.42 39.20
C ILE A 549 29.99 -8.96 38.79
N LYS A 550 29.65 -7.99 39.64
CA LYS A 550 29.96 -6.57 39.40
C LYS A 550 31.46 -6.33 39.27
N ASP A 551 32.25 -6.88 40.19
CA ASP A 551 33.71 -6.76 40.15
C ASP A 551 34.31 -7.40 38.89
N ARG A 552 33.71 -8.50 38.41
CA ARG A 552 34.13 -9.15 37.17
C ARG A 552 33.74 -8.33 35.94
N ALA A 553 32.53 -7.78 35.89
CA ALA A 553 32.06 -6.94 34.80
C ALA A 553 32.95 -5.69 34.62
N MET A 554 33.28 -5.01 35.73
CA MET A 554 34.18 -3.84 35.73
C MET A 554 35.59 -4.13 35.19
N LYS A 555 36.05 -5.38 35.28
CA LYS A 555 37.36 -5.81 34.78
C LYS A 555 37.34 -6.30 33.34
N CYS A 556 36.18 -6.76 32.85
CA CYS A 556 36.05 -7.41 31.53
C CYS A 556 35.42 -6.49 30.47
N LEU A 557 34.63 -5.49 30.86
CA LEU A 557 33.99 -4.56 29.93
C LEU A 557 35.00 -3.60 29.30
N GLN A 558 34.73 -3.18 28.06
CA GLN A 558 35.49 -2.11 27.43
C GLN A 558 35.37 -0.81 28.23
N PRO A 559 36.45 0.00 28.33
CA PRO A 559 36.46 1.23 29.14
C PRO A 559 35.29 2.19 28.87
N ALA A 560 34.84 2.28 27.61
CA ALA A 560 33.72 3.15 27.21
C ALA A 560 32.35 2.71 27.78
N LEU A 561 32.18 1.43 28.12
CA LEU A 561 30.92 0.85 28.59
C LEU A 561 30.85 0.75 30.13
N ILE A 562 31.93 1.09 30.83
CA ILE A 562 32.03 0.98 32.29
C ILE A 562 31.12 2.00 33.01
N ASP A 563 31.03 3.22 32.48
CA ASP A 563 30.18 4.28 33.04
C ASP A 563 28.68 4.00 32.83
N GLU A 564 28.34 3.43 31.67
CA GLU A 564 26.99 2.95 31.35
C GLU A 564 26.57 1.81 32.29
N PHE A 565 27.42 0.78 32.43
CA PHE A 565 27.19 -0.32 33.36
C PHE A 565 27.03 0.17 34.82
N SER A 566 27.89 1.09 35.26
CA SER A 566 27.81 1.66 36.61
C SER A 566 26.50 2.41 36.85
N SER A 567 25.99 3.08 35.82
CA SER A 567 24.70 3.77 35.88
C SER A 567 23.54 2.78 35.93
N GLU A 568 23.50 1.77 35.05
CA GLU A 568 22.46 0.74 35.04
C GLU A 568 22.41 -0.06 36.35
N VAL A 569 23.56 -0.39 36.92
CA VAL A 569 23.65 -1.05 38.22
C VAL A 569 23.06 -0.18 39.33
N ARG A 570 23.34 1.14 39.33
CA ARG A 570 22.75 2.08 40.30
C ARG A 570 21.23 2.18 40.13
N PHE A 571 20.73 2.28 38.90
CA PHE A 571 19.30 2.29 38.62
C PHE A 571 18.62 0.99 39.10
N PHE A 572 19.25 -0.16 38.87
CA PHE A 572 18.75 -1.45 39.33
C PHE A 572 18.73 -1.57 40.86
N GLU A 573 19.73 -1.05 41.56
CA GLU A 573 19.73 -1.02 43.02
C GLU A 573 18.62 -0.11 43.57
N ILE A 574 18.42 1.06 42.96
CA ILE A 574 17.34 1.98 43.34
C ILE A 574 15.96 1.33 43.11
N SER A 575 15.75 0.65 41.98
CA SER A 575 14.48 -0.02 41.67
C SER A 575 14.19 -1.21 42.60
N CYS A 576 15.22 -1.96 43.01
CA CYS A 576 15.07 -3.01 44.03
C CYS A 576 14.70 -2.43 45.40
N LEU A 577 15.27 -1.28 45.77
CA LEU A 577 14.97 -0.59 47.03
C LEU A 577 13.55 0.00 47.06
N THR A 578 13.05 0.52 45.94
CA THR A 578 11.66 1.00 45.84
C THR A 578 10.65 -0.15 45.83
N ALA A 579 10.94 -1.26 45.14
CA ALA A 579 10.10 -2.46 45.14
C ALA A 579 10.02 -3.14 46.53
N ALA A 580 11.11 -3.08 47.32
CA ALA A 580 11.11 -3.56 48.70
C ALA A 580 10.25 -2.69 49.65
N LYS A 581 10.16 -1.38 49.38
CA LYS A 581 9.33 -0.43 50.14
C LYS A 581 7.84 -0.50 49.79
N ALA A 582 7.46 -1.10 48.67
CA ALA A 582 6.08 -1.16 48.17
C ALA A 582 5.26 -2.40 48.60
N ARG A 583 5.75 -3.24 49.52
CA ARG A 583 4.97 -4.35 50.12
C ARG A 583 4.36 -3.89 51.46
N PRO A 584 3.05 -3.62 51.58
CA PRO A 584 2.42 -3.46 52.88
C PRO A 584 2.15 -4.82 53.52
N ASP A 585 2.29 -4.87 54.85
CA ASP A 585 1.99 -6.01 55.71
C ASP A 585 0.57 -6.56 55.47
N VAL A 586 0.48 -7.77 54.92
CA VAL A 586 -0.77 -8.57 54.93
C VAL A 586 -0.65 -9.63 56.03
N GLN A 587 -0.65 -9.17 57.28
CA GLN A 587 -1.11 -9.94 58.44
C GLN A 587 -2.33 -9.24 59.02
N LYS A 588 -3.50 -9.49 58.42
CA LYS A 588 -4.84 -9.42 59.02
C LYS A 588 -5.84 -9.59 57.88
N PHE A 589 -6.39 -10.80 57.74
CA PHE A 589 -7.78 -11.12 57.41
C PHE A 589 -7.86 -12.60 57.02
N ASN A 590 -7.81 -13.46 58.04
CA ASN A 590 -8.38 -14.79 58.00
C ASN A 590 -9.54 -14.77 59.01
N LYS A 591 -10.79 -14.76 58.53
CA LYS A 591 -12.01 -15.26 59.20
C LYS A 591 -13.26 -14.92 58.37
N SER A 592 -13.63 -15.86 57.50
CA SER A 592 -14.98 -16.17 56.97
C SER A 592 -14.78 -16.85 55.61
N SER A 593 -15.13 -18.11 55.33
CA SER A 593 -15.97 -19.06 56.03
C SER A 593 -15.56 -20.45 55.57
N CYS A 594 -15.20 -21.32 56.53
CA CYS A 594 -15.51 -22.73 56.40
C CYS A 594 -17.00 -22.87 56.69
N GLU A 595 -17.74 -23.56 55.83
CA GLU A 595 -18.75 -24.56 56.21
C GLU A 595 -19.29 -25.18 54.91
N VAL A 596 -18.95 -26.47 54.70
CA VAL A 596 -19.91 -27.59 54.63
C VAL A 596 -20.33 -27.85 53.19
N GLY A 597 -20.20 -29.03 52.60
CA GLY A 597 -19.81 -30.33 53.12
C GLY A 597 -20.31 -31.39 52.13
N ASN A 598 -19.58 -32.50 52.09
CA ASN A 598 -20.04 -33.86 51.80
C ASN A 598 -20.58 -34.27 50.40
N LYS A 599 -19.80 -35.19 49.82
CA LYS A 599 -20.19 -36.57 49.44
C LYS A 599 -21.26 -36.77 48.36
N ARG A 600 -20.85 -37.42 47.25
CA ARG A 600 -21.17 -38.82 46.83
C ARG A 600 -20.77 -39.00 45.36
N LYS A 601 -19.83 -39.91 45.05
CA LYS A 601 -20.05 -41.31 44.62
C LYS A 601 -20.92 -41.49 43.36
N VAL A 602 -20.23 -41.86 42.27
CA VAL A 602 -20.42 -43.03 41.39
C VAL A 602 -21.85 -43.49 41.05
N SER A 603 -22.19 -43.46 39.75
CA SER A 603 -22.88 -44.51 38.96
C SER A 603 -23.04 -43.99 37.52
N SER A 604 -22.35 -44.52 36.52
CA SER A 604 -22.74 -45.69 35.69
C SER A 604 -24.19 -45.67 35.18
N THR A 605 -24.37 -45.37 33.90
CA THR A 605 -25.39 -46.01 33.04
C THR A 605 -24.91 -45.98 31.59
N LYS A 606 -24.57 -47.17 31.08
CA LYS A 606 -24.74 -47.52 29.67
C LYS A 606 -26.22 -47.68 29.41
N ASN A 607 -26.68 -47.12 28.31
CA ASN A 607 -27.62 -47.70 27.35
C ASN A 607 -27.87 -46.59 26.31
N ASP A 608 -28.08 -46.80 25.04
CA ASP A 608 -28.14 -47.92 24.09
C ASP A 608 -28.84 -47.26 22.87
N GLY A 609 -28.89 -47.91 21.72
CA GLY A 609 -30.02 -47.59 20.83
C GLY A 609 -29.78 -46.65 19.64
N ASN A 610 -28.91 -47.08 18.73
CA ASN A 610 -29.34 -47.55 17.41
C ASN A 610 -29.90 -46.57 16.33
N LYS A 611 -29.52 -46.91 15.08
CA LYS A 611 -30.16 -46.66 13.77
C LYS A 611 -29.78 -45.40 12.95
N ARG A 612 -28.78 -45.63 12.10
CA ARG A 612 -28.87 -45.67 10.61
C ARG A 612 -30.01 -44.86 9.95
N LYS A 613 -29.62 -43.91 9.07
CA LYS A 613 -30.07 -43.77 7.66
C LYS A 613 -29.06 -42.85 6.96
N LYS A 614 -28.16 -43.37 6.13
CA LYS A 614 -28.27 -43.57 4.66
C LYS A 614 -28.50 -42.28 3.86
N LEU A 615 -27.55 -42.06 2.94
CA LEU A 615 -27.64 -41.47 1.60
C LEU A 615 -27.26 -39.98 1.43
N ARG A 616 -26.11 -39.82 0.75
CA ARG A 616 -25.85 -38.91 -0.40
C ARG A 616 -26.14 -37.42 -0.20
N HIS A 617 -25.09 -36.64 -0.04
CA HIS A 617 -24.44 -35.97 -1.18
C HIS A 617 -22.98 -35.66 -0.88
#